data_AF-A0A6J5CFL8-F1
#
_entry.id   AF-A0A6J5CFL8-F1
#
_cell.length_a   1.000
_cell.length_b   1.000
_cell.length_c   1.000
_cell.angle_alpha   90.00
_cell.angle_beta   90.00
_cell.angle_gamma   90.00
#
_symmetry.space_group_name_H-M   'P 1'
#
loop_
_entity.id
_entity.type
_entity.pdbx_description
1 polymer ?
#
loop_
_entity_poly.entity_id
_entity_poly.type
_entity_poly.pdbx_seq_one_letter_code
_entity_poly.pdbx_strand_id
1 'polypeptide(L)'
;MSDPMQPGTPAPGAEGPGIFLPTLIWTTDRKTVGNEMQRLLGRRAQLNVLLSASEETDDGTTWYAMAQATLNQLDCDIERLFEWLGDYEPDTPTPEVPS
;
A
#
# COMPACT_ATOMS: atom_id res chain seq x y z
N MET A 1 7.94 2.53 39.04
CA MET A 1 7.06 1.85 38.07
C MET A 1 7.41 2.45 36.71
N SER A 2 8.00 1.68 35.82
CA SER A 2 8.35 2.14 34.47
C SER A 2 7.23 1.73 33.53
N ASP A 3 6.61 2.70 32.87
CA ASP A 3 5.64 2.43 31.80
C ASP A 3 6.31 1.62 30.66
N PRO A 4 5.58 0.67 30.05
CA PRO A 4 6.09 -0.04 28.88
C PRO A 4 6.20 0.93 27.71
N MET A 5 7.39 0.98 27.07
CA MET A 5 7.61 1.75 25.84
C MET A 5 6.52 1.39 24.81
N GLN A 6 5.65 2.35 24.50
CA GLN A 6 4.91 2.32 23.26
C GLN A 6 5.94 2.21 22.11
N PRO A 7 5.73 1.33 21.11
CA PRO A 7 6.57 1.32 19.92
C PRO A 7 6.48 2.72 19.30
N GLY A 8 7.63 3.41 19.30
CA GLY A 8 7.70 4.81 18.90
C GLY A 8 7.16 4.99 17.49
N THR A 9 6.15 5.84 17.35
CA THR A 9 5.77 6.42 16.07
C THR A 9 7.04 7.03 15.47
N PRO A 10 7.49 6.63 14.28
CA PRO A 10 8.65 7.25 13.66
C PRO A 10 8.41 8.76 13.59
N ALA A 11 9.35 9.54 14.13
CA ALA A 11 9.27 10.99 14.04
C ALA A 11 9.23 11.40 12.55
N PRO A 12 8.36 12.34 12.15
CA PRO A 12 8.37 12.88 10.79
C PRO A 12 9.70 13.64 10.59
N GLY A 13 10.70 12.93 10.08
CA GLY A 13 12.08 13.42 9.99
C GLY A 13 13.12 12.39 9.60
N ALA A 14 12.76 11.13 9.31
CA ALA A 14 13.67 10.20 8.65
C ALA A 14 13.90 10.65 7.19
N GLU A 15 15.16 10.84 6.82
CA GLU A 15 15.59 11.39 5.53
C GLU A 15 15.10 10.53 4.35
N GLY A 16 14.11 11.05 3.60
CA GLY A 16 13.59 10.45 2.36
C GLY A 16 12.04 10.52 2.23
N PRO A 17 11.49 10.48 1.00
CA PRO A 17 10.04 10.48 0.80
C PRO A 17 9.44 9.12 1.20
N GLY A 18 8.91 9.02 2.41
CA GLY A 18 8.16 7.84 2.86
C GLY A 18 6.71 7.80 2.36
N ILE A 19 5.98 6.75 2.73
CA ILE A 19 4.57 6.56 2.39
C ILE A 19 3.77 5.99 3.58
N PHE A 20 2.50 6.37 3.67
CA PHE A 20 1.51 5.70 4.52
C PHE A 20 0.94 4.48 3.79
N LEU A 21 1.07 3.31 4.41
CA LEU A 21 0.40 2.10 3.97
C LEU A 21 -1.10 2.14 4.33
N PRO A 22 -1.97 1.38 3.65
CA PRO A 22 -3.38 1.22 4.05
C PRO A 22 -3.56 0.65 5.46
N THR A 23 -2.54 0.01 6.03
CA THR A 23 -2.47 -0.40 7.43
C THR A 23 -2.19 0.74 8.42
N LEU A 24 -2.16 1.99 7.93
CA LEU A 24 -1.91 3.22 8.71
C LEU A 24 -0.50 3.30 9.30
N ILE A 25 0.44 2.55 8.70
CA ILE A 25 1.85 2.56 9.08
C ILE A 25 2.60 3.46 8.11
N TRP A 26 3.35 4.44 8.64
CA TRP A 26 4.33 5.19 7.87
C TRP A 26 5.60 4.36 7.69
N THR A 27 6.15 4.30 6.49
CA THR A 27 7.41 3.58 6.21
C THR A 27 8.22 4.25 5.10
N THR A 28 9.54 4.07 5.16
CA THR A 28 10.48 4.32 4.07
C THR A 28 11.08 3.01 3.53
N ASP A 29 10.75 1.86 4.13
CA ASP A 29 11.28 0.56 3.71
C ASP A 29 10.53 0.00 2.50
N ARG A 30 11.23 -0.06 1.36
CA ARG A 30 10.72 -0.62 0.11
C ARG A 30 10.27 -2.07 0.23
N LYS A 31 10.92 -2.88 1.07
CA LYS A 31 10.51 -4.27 1.28
C LYS A 31 9.15 -4.34 1.97
N THR A 32 8.94 -3.51 2.99
CA THR A 32 7.65 -3.37 3.67
C THR A 32 6.56 -2.90 2.70
N VAL A 33 6.84 -1.90 1.85
CA VAL A 33 5.89 -1.44 0.82
C VAL A 33 5.57 -2.54 -0.19
N GLY A 34 6.57 -3.28 -0.69
CA GLY A 34 6.37 -4.39 -1.60
C GLY A 34 5.54 -5.53 -1.00
N ASN A 35 5.77 -5.87 0.26
CA ASN A 35 4.98 -6.86 0.99
C ASN A 35 3.52 -6.42 1.13
N GLU A 36 3.28 -5.15 1.45
CA GLU A 36 1.93 -4.60 1.54
C GLU A 36 1.23 -4.65 0.18
N MET A 37 1.91 -4.26 -0.91
CA MET A 37 1.36 -4.34 -2.27
C MET A 37 0.94 -5.78 -2.62
N GLN A 38 1.77 -6.79 -2.31
CA GLN A 38 1.41 -8.20 -2.52
C GLN A 38 0.20 -8.63 -1.68
N ARG A 39 0.11 -8.15 -0.44
CA ARG A 39 -1.06 -8.39 0.42
C ARG A 39 -2.34 -7.81 -0.20
N LEU A 40 -2.28 -6.59 -0.74
CA LEU A 40 -3.42 -5.93 -1.37
C LEU A 40 -3.82 -6.62 -2.68
N LEU A 41 -2.87 -7.01 -3.52
CA LEU A 41 -3.12 -7.79 -4.74
C LEU A 41 -3.86 -9.11 -4.43
N GLY A 42 -3.44 -9.82 -3.37
CA GLY A 42 -4.13 -11.03 -2.91
C GLY A 42 -5.58 -10.77 -2.50
N ARG A 43 -5.84 -9.69 -1.76
CA ARG A 43 -7.21 -9.31 -1.37
C ARG A 43 -8.07 -8.87 -2.55
N ARG A 44 -7.50 -8.11 -3.48
CA ARG A 44 -8.15 -7.70 -4.73
C ARG A 44 -8.61 -8.92 -5.51
N ALA A 45 -7.74 -9.92 -5.68
CA ALA A 45 -8.07 -11.16 -6.38
C ALA A 45 -9.23 -11.92 -5.69
N GLN A 46 -9.18 -12.05 -4.36
CA GLN A 46 -10.25 -12.70 -3.58
C GLN A 46 -11.59 -11.97 -3.73
N LEU A 47 -11.58 -10.64 -3.65
CA LEU A 47 -12.78 -9.82 -3.76
C LEU A 47 -13.36 -9.84 -5.18
N ASN A 48 -12.50 -9.85 -6.20
CA ASN A 48 -12.92 -9.96 -7.59
C ASN A 48 -13.55 -11.33 -7.89
N VAL A 49 -13.04 -12.42 -7.30
CA VAL A 49 -13.67 -13.74 -7.40
C VAL A 49 -15.06 -13.73 -6.74
N LEU A 50 -15.21 -13.11 -5.57
CA LEU A 50 -16.51 -12.97 -4.90
C LEU A 50 -17.51 -12.21 -5.78
N LEU A 51 -17.11 -11.07 -6.32
CA LEU A 51 -17.96 -10.25 -7.20
C LEU A 51 -18.28 -10.94 -8.53
N SER A 52 -17.37 -11.75 -9.07
CA SER A 52 -17.62 -12.50 -10.31
C SER A 52 -18.59 -13.66 -10.12
N ALA A 53 -18.77 -14.12 -8.88
CA ALA A 53 -19.68 -15.21 -8.52
C ALA A 53 -21.06 -14.72 -8.04
N SER A 54 -21.29 -13.40 -7.97
CA SER A 54 -22.59 -12.84 -7.58
C SER A 54 -23.64 -13.06 -8.66
N GLU A 55 -24.90 -13.18 -8.25
CA GLU A 55 -26.01 -13.19 -9.19
C GLU A 55 -26.30 -11.78 -9.71
N GLU A 56 -26.94 -11.65 -10.87
CA GLU A 56 -27.38 -10.34 -11.39
C GLU A 56 -28.35 -9.64 -10.44
N THR A 57 -29.11 -10.42 -9.66
CA THR A 57 -30.03 -9.94 -8.62
C THR A 57 -29.32 -9.34 -7.40
N ASP A 58 -28.01 -9.60 -7.24
CA ASP A 58 -27.21 -8.98 -6.19
C ASP A 58 -26.82 -7.52 -6.52
N ASP A 59 -26.95 -7.12 -7.79
CA ASP A 59 -26.74 -5.74 -8.24
C ASP A 59 -27.81 -4.83 -7.61
N GLY A 60 -27.38 -3.99 -6.68
CA GLY A 60 -28.27 -3.14 -5.86
C GLY A 60 -28.40 -3.57 -4.40
N THR A 61 -27.84 -4.73 -4.02
CA THR A 61 -27.69 -5.07 -2.60
C THR A 61 -26.57 -4.23 -1.97
N THR A 62 -26.72 -3.89 -0.69
CA THR A 62 -25.72 -3.10 0.04
C THR A 62 -24.35 -3.79 0.08
N TRP A 63 -24.32 -5.11 0.21
CA TRP A 63 -23.06 -5.85 0.28
C TRP A 63 -22.30 -5.76 -1.05
N TYR A 64 -23.00 -5.84 -2.19
CA TYR A 64 -22.41 -5.74 -3.52
C TYR A 64 -21.81 -4.35 -3.76
N ALA A 65 -22.54 -3.29 -3.40
CA ALA A 65 -22.04 -1.92 -3.47
C ALA A 65 -20.80 -1.70 -2.57
N MET A 66 -20.79 -2.27 -1.36
CA MET A 66 -19.63 -2.21 -0.46
C MET A 66 -18.43 -2.97 -1.03
N ALA A 67 -18.66 -4.13 -1.64
CA ALA A 67 -17.62 -4.92 -2.28
C ALA A 67 -17.02 -4.19 -3.49
N GLN A 68 -17.83 -3.57 -4.34
CA GLN A 68 -17.35 -2.73 -5.45
C GLN A 68 -16.54 -1.53 -4.95
N ALA A 69 -17.04 -0.79 -3.94
CA ALA A 69 -16.33 0.34 -3.37
C ALA A 69 -14.98 -0.09 -2.75
N THR A 70 -14.95 -1.23 -2.08
CA THR A 70 -13.72 -1.81 -1.51
C THR A 70 -12.74 -2.19 -2.61
N LEU A 71 -13.21 -2.76 -3.71
CA LEU A 71 -12.36 -3.12 -4.86
C LEU A 71 -11.72 -1.86 -5.47
N ASN A 72 -12.51 -0.80 -5.66
CA ASN A 72 -12.01 0.48 -6.17
C ASN A 72 -10.93 1.07 -5.24
N GLN A 73 -11.15 1.03 -3.91
CA GLN A 73 -10.16 1.52 -2.96
C GLN A 73 -8.85 0.70 -3.02
N LEU A 74 -8.95 -0.64 -3.14
CA LEU A 74 -7.77 -1.49 -3.31
C LEU A 74 -6.99 -1.14 -4.57
N ASP A 75 -7.67 -0.84 -5.68
CA ASP A 75 -7.03 -0.47 -6.94
C ASP A 75 -6.26 0.85 -6.80
N CYS A 76 -6.86 1.87 -6.19
CA CYS A 76 -6.17 3.13 -5.89
C CYS A 76 -4.98 2.95 -4.93
N ASP A 77 -5.13 2.13 -3.88
CA ASP A 77 -4.05 1.87 -2.93
C ASP A 77 -2.89 1.13 -3.61
N ILE A 78 -3.18 0.14 -4.46
CA ILE A 78 -2.16 -0.62 -5.21
C ILE A 78 -1.41 0.29 -6.19
N GLU A 79 -2.12 1.13 -6.95
CA GLU A 79 -1.53 2.09 -7.88
C GLU A 79 -0.56 3.02 -7.14
N ARG A 80 -1.00 3.60 -6.01
CA ARG A 80 -0.16 4.47 -5.19
C ARG A 80 1.11 3.77 -4.68
N LEU A 81 1.00 2.51 -4.22
CA LEU A 81 2.18 1.76 -3.77
C LEU A 81 3.12 1.43 -4.94
N PHE A 82 2.56 1.13 -6.12
CA PHE A 82 3.32 0.87 -7.32
C PHE A 82 4.10 2.12 -7.78
N GLU A 83 3.45 3.28 -7.84
CA GLU A 83 4.07 4.57 -8.14
C GLU A 83 5.22 4.87 -7.18
N TRP A 84 4.97 4.78 -5.87
CA TRP A 84 6.01 5.02 -4.86
C TRP A 84 7.19 4.05 -4.99
N LEU A 85 6.93 2.79 -5.36
CA LEU A 85 8.00 1.82 -5.65
C LEU A 85 8.76 2.16 -6.94
N GLY A 86 8.12 2.75 -7.94
CA GLY A 86 8.73 3.17 -9.21
C GLY A 86 9.55 4.45 -9.11
N ASP A 87 9.11 5.42 -8.32
CA ASP A 87 9.69 6.78 -8.25
C ASP A 87 11.02 6.86 -7.48
N TYR A 88 11.41 5.80 -6.76
CA TYR A 88 12.70 5.76 -6.05
C TYR A 88 13.78 5.12 -6.93
N GLU A 89 14.43 5.93 -7.76
CA GLU A 89 15.75 5.62 -8.30
C GLU A 89 16.78 6.03 -7.23
N PRO A 90 17.58 5.10 -6.66
CA PRO A 90 18.65 5.52 -5.78
C PRO A 90 19.60 6.40 -6.61
N ASP A 91 19.90 7.61 -6.13
CA ASP A 91 20.91 8.49 -6.71
C ASP A 91 22.16 7.64 -6.98
N THR A 92 22.37 7.29 -8.24
CA THR A 92 23.57 6.54 -8.63
C THR A 92 24.65 7.62 -8.61
N PRO A 93 25.64 7.58 -7.69
CA PRO A 93 26.65 8.61 -7.70
C PRO A 93 27.38 8.50 -9.04
N THR A 94 27.24 9.52 -9.88
CA THR A 94 28.03 9.65 -11.11
C THR A 94 29.49 9.51 -10.70
N PRO A 95 30.25 8.53 -11.24
CA PRO A 95 31.65 8.43 -10.92
C PRO A 95 32.32 9.73 -11.37
N GLU A 96 32.91 10.47 -10.42
CA GLU A 96 33.79 11.59 -10.74
C GLU A 96 34.91 11.05 -11.63
N VAL A 97 34.89 11.44 -12.91
CA VAL A 97 36.00 11.16 -13.83
C VAL A 97 37.09 12.17 -13.49
N PRO A 98 38.26 11.75 -12.96
CA PRO A 98 39.34 12.69 -12.70
C PRO A 98 39.87 13.25 -14.03
N SER A 99 40.08 14.58 -14.04
CA SER A 99 40.66 15.35 -15.16
C SER A 99 42.14 15.03 -15.39
#